data_AF-A0ABD1TH70-F1
#
_entry.id   AF-A0ABD1TH70-F1
#
_cell.length_a   1.000
_cell.length_b   1.000
_cell.length_c   1.000
_cell.angle_alpha   90.00
_cell.angle_beta   90.00
_cell.angle_gamma   90.00
#
_symmetry.space_group_name_H-M   'P 1'
#
loop_
_entity.id
_entity.type
_entity.pdbx_description
1 polymer ?
#
loop_
_entity_poly.entity_id
_entity_poly.type
_entity_poly.pdbx_seq_one_letter_code
_entity_poly.pdbx_strand_id
1 'polypeptide(L)'
;MANKASSSSLPSINENTASADEVPLYGSDSGWVEARTHCDHLASLSQDLTHIPTPDTPCNRCEHPDENWLCLCCKDVLCSRFVNKHMLEHNQQSDHCLALSYSDLSVWCFSCDAYLDAQVILPLRPAYETAYILKFGEAPPIRSIEYLQIGDGKQR
;
A
#
# COMPACT_ATOMS: atom_id res chain seq x y z
N MET A 1 11.58 46.91 52.90
CA MET A 1 12.89 47.08 52.24
C MET A 1 12.57 47.57 50.84
N ALA A 2 12.60 48.89 50.64
CA ALA A 2 13.71 49.60 49.97
C ALA A 2 13.78 49.27 48.47
N ASN A 3 13.84 50.16 47.49
CA ASN A 3 13.81 51.61 47.33
C ASN A 3 13.72 51.84 45.80
N LYS A 4 13.27 53.03 45.37
CA LYS A 4 13.79 53.89 44.26
C LYS A 4 14.26 53.25 42.94
N ALA A 5 14.19 53.87 41.78
CA ALA A 5 13.64 55.09 41.21
C ALA A 5 14.30 55.16 39.83
N SER A 6 13.58 55.71 38.83
CA SER A 6 14.18 56.46 37.71
C SER A 6 15.09 55.65 36.75
N SER A 7 15.22 55.93 35.47
CA SER A 7 14.77 56.99 34.58
C SER A 7 15.23 56.57 33.17
N SER A 8 14.56 57.09 32.14
CA SER A 8 15.11 57.40 30.80
C SER A 8 15.79 56.25 30.03
N SER A 9 15.37 55.93 28.80
CA SER A 9 15.65 56.77 27.64
C SER A 9 14.94 56.19 26.41
N LEU A 10 14.40 57.04 25.54
CA LEU A 10 14.18 56.71 24.12
C LEU A 10 15.54 56.71 23.42
N PRO A 11 15.77 55.84 22.43
CA PRO A 11 15.73 56.34 21.05
C PRO A 11 15.10 55.32 20.06
N SER A 12 14.26 55.81 19.16
CA SER A 12 14.53 55.95 17.71
C SER A 12 14.27 54.69 16.88
N ILE A 13 13.11 54.71 16.23
CA ILE A 13 12.87 54.44 14.81
C ILE A 13 13.94 53.58 14.12
N ASN A 14 13.58 52.35 13.77
CA ASN A 14 13.76 51.90 12.40
C ASN A 14 12.40 51.47 11.83
N GLU A 15 12.07 52.08 10.70
CA GLU A 15 11.08 51.57 9.77
C GLU A 15 11.75 50.50 8.90
N ASN A 16 10.91 49.78 8.15
CA ASN A 16 11.22 48.73 7.16
C ASN A 16 11.52 47.35 7.78
N THR A 17 10.77 46.29 7.51
CA THR A 17 10.00 45.95 6.31
C THR A 17 9.00 44.87 6.70
N ALA A 18 7.78 44.93 6.15
CA ALA A 18 6.80 43.87 6.24
C ALA A 18 7.42 42.54 5.76
N SER A 19 7.81 41.68 6.69
CA SER A 19 8.01 40.27 6.42
C SER A 19 6.63 39.64 6.39
N ALA A 20 6.21 39.23 5.19
CA ALA A 20 5.06 38.38 5.01
C ALA A 20 5.18 37.19 5.97
N ASP A 21 4.24 37.09 6.91
CA ASP A 21 3.93 35.84 7.58
C ASP A 21 3.49 34.85 6.49
N GLU A 22 4.46 34.13 5.93
CA GLU A 22 4.19 32.95 5.13
C GLU A 22 3.69 31.88 6.10
N VAL A 23 2.39 31.91 6.36
CA VAL A 23 1.68 30.80 6.99
C VAL A 23 1.97 29.58 6.13
N PRO A 24 2.67 28.54 6.63
CA PRO A 24 2.85 27.34 5.85
C PRO A 24 1.45 26.79 5.56
N LEU A 25 1.05 26.84 4.29
CA LEU A 25 -0.14 26.17 3.80
C LEU A 25 0.09 24.67 4.04
N TYR A 26 -0.38 24.20 5.19
CA TYR A 26 -0.51 22.79 5.52
C TYR A 26 -1.48 22.22 4.48
N GLY A 27 -0.91 21.76 3.36
CA GLY A 27 -1.63 21.07 2.31
C GLY A 27 -2.40 19.93 2.96
N SER A 28 -3.69 19.85 2.64
CA SER A 28 -4.54 18.74 3.02
C SER A 28 -3.95 17.48 2.40
N ASP A 29 -3.09 16.79 3.14
CA ASP A 29 -2.59 15.48 2.77
C ASP A 29 -3.80 14.55 2.84
N SER A 30 -4.43 14.37 1.69
CA SER A 30 -5.50 13.42 1.54
C SER A 30 -4.89 12.05 1.84
N GLY A 31 -5.26 11.44 2.97
CA GLY A 31 -4.64 10.22 3.54
C GLY A 31 -4.84 8.94 2.72
N TRP A 32 -4.78 9.04 1.39
CA TRP A 32 -4.80 7.93 0.45
C TRP A 32 -3.40 7.33 0.37
N VAL A 33 -3.31 6.03 0.58
CA VAL A 33 -2.07 5.28 0.38
C VAL A 33 -2.05 4.79 -1.06
N GLU A 34 -1.14 5.32 -1.87
CA GLU A 34 -0.97 4.87 -3.25
C GLU A 34 -0.23 3.52 -3.29
N ALA A 35 -0.78 2.57 -4.06
CA ALA A 35 -0.19 1.25 -4.20
C ALA A 35 1.08 1.32 -5.06
N ARG A 36 2.13 0.60 -4.65
CA ARG A 36 3.38 0.55 -5.40
C ARG A 36 3.20 -0.27 -6.67
N THR A 37 3.86 0.17 -7.73
CA THR A 37 3.87 -0.50 -9.04
C THR A 37 5.10 -1.37 -9.26
N HIS A 38 6.00 -1.47 -8.27
CA HIS A 38 7.15 -2.38 -8.28
C HIS A 38 7.41 -2.94 -6.87
N CYS A 39 8.03 -4.11 -6.80
CA CYS A 39 8.49 -4.73 -5.56
C CYS A 39 9.64 -5.70 -5.86
N ASP A 40 10.72 -5.67 -5.06
CA ASP A 40 11.86 -6.59 -5.21
C ASP A 40 11.58 -7.99 -4.65
N HIS A 41 10.49 -8.15 -3.89
CA HIS A 41 10.13 -9.41 -3.24
C HIS A 41 9.31 -10.35 -4.15
N LEU A 42 9.08 -9.99 -5.42
CA LEU A 42 8.31 -10.83 -6.35
C LEU A 42 8.96 -12.19 -6.63
N ALA A 43 10.26 -12.33 -6.36
CA ALA A 43 10.96 -13.61 -6.49
C ALA A 43 10.48 -14.69 -5.50
N SER A 44 9.79 -14.31 -4.41
CA SER A 44 9.26 -15.26 -3.43
C SER A 44 7.90 -15.86 -3.82
N LEU A 45 7.32 -15.43 -4.95
CA LEU A 45 6.02 -15.92 -5.42
C LEU A 45 6.06 -17.41 -5.74
N SER A 46 4.93 -18.08 -5.52
CA SER A 46 4.73 -19.45 -5.98
C SER A 46 4.85 -19.53 -7.50
N GLN A 47 5.36 -20.66 -8.01
CA GLN A 47 5.45 -20.92 -9.45
C GLN A 47 4.08 -21.05 -10.11
N ASP A 48 3.07 -21.43 -9.35
CA ASP A 48 1.70 -21.60 -9.83
C ASP A 48 0.76 -20.71 -9.02
N LEU A 49 0.34 -19.62 -9.63
CA LEU A 49 -0.64 -18.67 -9.08
C LEU A 49 -2.01 -18.80 -9.75
N THR A 50 -2.22 -19.87 -10.51
CA THR A 50 -3.49 -20.16 -11.21
C THR A 50 -4.35 -21.17 -10.46
N HIS A 51 -3.73 -22.01 -9.62
CA HIS A 51 -4.44 -22.89 -8.70
C HIS A 51 -4.31 -22.37 -7.27
N ILE A 52 -5.19 -21.44 -6.90
CA ILE A 52 -5.28 -20.90 -5.55
C ILE A 52 -6.56 -21.39 -4.86
N PRO A 53 -6.59 -21.46 -3.52
CA PRO A 53 -7.83 -21.69 -2.77
C PRO A 53 -8.90 -20.66 -3.12
N THR A 54 -10.17 -21.00 -2.90
CA THR A 54 -11.27 -20.10 -3.20
C THR A 54 -11.43 -19.02 -2.12
N PRO A 55 -11.98 -17.83 -2.44
CA PRO A 55 -12.12 -16.73 -1.47
C PRO A 55 -12.96 -17.03 -0.22
N ASP A 56 -13.80 -18.07 -0.24
CA ASP A 56 -14.58 -18.58 0.89
C ASP A 56 -13.79 -19.54 1.81
N THR A 57 -12.54 -19.84 1.47
CA THR A 57 -11.66 -20.68 2.30
C THR A 57 -11.43 -20.00 3.66
N PRO A 58 -11.77 -20.66 4.79
CA PRO A 58 -11.57 -20.10 6.12
C PRO A 58 -10.08 -20.10 6.49
N CYS A 59 -9.73 -19.41 7.58
CA CYS A 59 -8.39 -19.46 8.11
C CYS A 59 -7.98 -20.89 8.50
N ASN A 60 -6.86 -21.38 7.98
CA ASN A 60 -6.33 -22.73 8.23
C ASN A 60 -5.96 -23.01 9.71
N ARG A 61 -5.90 -21.98 10.57
CA ARG A 61 -5.53 -22.12 11.98
C ARG A 61 -6.71 -21.99 12.96
N CYS A 62 -7.63 -21.07 12.72
CA CYS A 62 -8.77 -20.82 13.63
C CYS A 62 -10.14 -20.91 12.97
N GLU A 63 -10.20 -21.35 11.71
CA GLU A 63 -11.44 -21.58 10.95
C GLU A 63 -12.34 -20.32 10.81
N HIS A 64 -11.78 -19.12 11.04
CA HIS A 64 -12.52 -17.87 10.89
C HIS A 64 -12.87 -17.66 9.41
N PRO A 65 -14.15 -17.39 9.05
CA PRO A 65 -14.58 -17.30 7.65
C PRO A 65 -14.23 -15.97 6.98
N ASP A 66 -14.14 -14.89 7.77
CA ASP A 66 -13.95 -13.54 7.23
C ASP A 66 -12.52 -13.02 7.40
N GLU A 67 -12.20 -11.97 6.64
CA GLU A 67 -10.93 -11.24 6.72
C GLU A 67 -9.70 -12.14 6.50
N ASN A 68 -9.82 -13.07 5.54
CA ASN A 68 -8.78 -14.02 5.19
C ASN A 68 -7.88 -13.51 4.07
N TRP A 69 -6.62 -13.87 4.19
CA TRP A 69 -5.56 -13.53 3.26
C TRP A 69 -4.94 -14.83 2.73
N LEU A 70 -4.60 -14.82 1.45
CA LEU A 70 -3.86 -15.87 0.77
C LEU A 70 -2.39 -15.52 0.73
N CYS A 71 -1.52 -16.38 1.25
CA CYS A 71 -0.09 -16.26 1.04
C CYS A 71 0.25 -16.59 -0.42
N LEU A 72 0.87 -15.67 -1.15
CA LEU A 72 1.22 -15.87 -2.55
C LEU A 72 2.50 -16.71 -2.75
N CYS A 73 3.23 -17.00 -1.66
CA CYS A 73 4.41 -17.85 -1.69
C CYS A 73 4.05 -19.34 -1.56
N CYS A 74 3.19 -19.69 -0.59
CA CYS A 74 2.86 -21.09 -0.24
C CYS A 74 1.38 -21.47 -0.35
N LYS A 75 0.49 -20.52 -0.67
CA LYS A 75 -0.97 -20.71 -0.82
C LYS A 75 -1.75 -21.00 0.48
N ASP A 76 -1.13 -20.82 1.65
CA ASP A 76 -1.88 -20.87 2.92
C ASP A 76 -2.88 -19.73 3.03
N VAL A 77 -4.06 -20.03 3.59
CA VAL A 77 -5.12 -19.06 3.87
C VAL A 77 -5.19 -18.80 5.36
N LEU A 78 -4.96 -17.55 5.76
CA LEU A 78 -4.85 -17.16 7.17
C LEU A 78 -5.55 -15.83 7.43
N CYS A 79 -6.13 -15.68 8.63
CA CYS A 79 -6.86 -14.47 8.97
C CYS A 79 -5.93 -13.26 9.16
N SER A 80 -6.49 -12.08 8.90
CA SER A 80 -5.79 -10.81 8.91
C SER A 80 -5.31 -10.41 10.32
N ARG A 81 -4.55 -9.31 10.36
CA ARG A 81 -4.12 -8.68 11.62
C ARG A 81 -5.25 -8.15 12.49
N PHE A 82 -6.44 -7.97 11.93
CA PHE A 82 -7.62 -7.47 12.63
C PHE A 82 -8.45 -8.60 13.27
N VAL A 83 -8.17 -9.86 12.91
CA VAL A 83 -8.79 -11.05 13.52
C VAL A 83 -7.82 -11.66 14.55
N ASN A 84 -7.05 -12.69 14.19
CA ASN A 84 -6.10 -13.36 15.08
C ASN A 84 -4.64 -13.21 14.61
N LYS A 85 -4.35 -12.39 13.59
CA LYS A 85 -2.99 -12.08 13.11
C LYS A 85 -2.21 -13.26 12.54
N HIS A 86 -2.89 -14.35 12.16
CA HIS A 86 -2.20 -15.53 11.67
C HIS A 86 -1.39 -15.29 10.39
N MET A 87 -1.85 -14.45 9.46
CA MET A 87 -1.04 -14.11 8.28
C MET A 87 0.22 -13.30 8.64
N LEU A 88 0.13 -12.43 9.66
CA LEU A 88 1.28 -11.66 10.15
C LEU A 88 2.31 -12.57 10.82
N GLU A 89 1.86 -13.49 11.67
CA GLU A 89 2.73 -14.51 12.30
C GLU A 89 3.37 -15.41 11.26
N HIS A 90 2.61 -15.81 10.24
CA HIS A 90 3.10 -16.64 9.15
C HIS A 90 4.25 -15.98 8.38
N ASN A 91 4.12 -14.70 8.02
CA ASN A 91 5.20 -13.93 7.44
C ASN A 91 6.46 -13.96 8.33
N GLN A 92 6.32 -13.75 9.65
CA GLN A 92 7.44 -13.75 10.58
C GLN A 92 8.13 -15.12 10.73
N GLN A 93 7.39 -16.21 10.55
CA GLN A 93 7.89 -17.59 10.71
C GLN A 93 8.51 -18.16 9.43
N SER A 94 8.02 -17.74 8.27
CA SER A 94 8.36 -18.32 6.97
C SER A 94 9.09 -17.37 6.02
N ASP A 95 9.19 -16.09 6.38
CA ASP A 95 9.70 -15.01 5.50
C ASP A 95 8.87 -14.83 4.21
N HIS A 96 7.63 -15.34 4.22
CA HIS A 96 6.68 -15.14 3.13
C HIS A 96 6.00 -13.78 3.24
N CYS A 97 6.53 -12.82 2.48
CA CYS A 97 6.14 -11.43 2.60
C CYS A 97 4.99 -10.98 1.70
N LEU A 98 4.53 -11.80 0.74
CA LEU A 98 3.47 -11.41 -0.21
C LEU A 98 2.15 -12.13 0.11
N ALA A 99 1.08 -11.36 0.29
CA ALA A 99 -0.26 -11.89 0.55
C ALA A 99 -1.34 -11.11 -0.22
N LEU A 100 -2.37 -11.83 -0.66
CA LEU A 100 -3.57 -11.28 -1.32
C LEU A 100 -4.75 -11.34 -0.35
N SER A 101 -5.48 -10.24 -0.22
CA SER A 101 -6.70 -10.14 0.58
C SER A 101 -7.89 -10.75 -0.17
N TYR A 102 -8.63 -11.67 0.44
CA TYR A 102 -9.89 -12.13 -0.14
C TYR A 102 -11.04 -11.14 0.05
N SER A 103 -10.92 -10.15 0.93
CA SER A 103 -11.96 -9.13 1.15
C SER A 103 -12.07 -8.16 -0.04
N ASP A 104 -10.94 -7.70 -0.58
CA ASP A 104 -10.89 -6.63 -1.59
C ASP A 104 -9.90 -6.89 -2.75
N LEU A 105 -9.26 -8.06 -2.78
CA LEU A 105 -8.25 -8.46 -3.78
C LEU A 105 -7.01 -7.54 -3.82
N SER A 106 -6.79 -6.75 -2.75
CA SER A 106 -5.55 -5.99 -2.58
C SER A 106 -4.38 -6.94 -2.31
N VAL A 107 -3.18 -6.58 -2.78
CA VAL A 107 -1.95 -7.31 -2.50
C VAL A 107 -1.10 -6.49 -1.54
N TRP A 108 -0.61 -7.15 -0.49
CA TRP A 108 0.24 -6.56 0.53
C TRP A 108 1.62 -7.20 0.52
N CYS A 109 2.65 -6.36 0.68
CA CYS A 109 4.01 -6.81 0.95
C CYS A 109 4.41 -6.43 2.38
N PHE A 110 4.61 -7.42 3.24
CA PHE A 110 5.03 -7.22 4.63
C PHE A 110 6.42 -6.60 4.75
N SER A 111 7.36 -6.96 3.86
CA SER A 111 8.73 -6.41 3.90
C SER A 111 8.79 -4.96 3.42
N CYS A 112 7.93 -4.57 2.47
CA CYS A 112 7.83 -3.19 2.00
C CYS A 112 6.91 -2.31 2.85
N ASP A 113 6.12 -2.91 3.74
CA ASP A 113 5.02 -2.28 4.47
C ASP A 113 4.10 -1.46 3.55
N ALA A 114 3.73 -2.06 2.41
CA ALA A 114 3.00 -1.36 1.34
C ALA A 114 2.06 -2.27 0.55
N TYR A 115 0.98 -1.67 0.06
CA TYR A 115 0.13 -2.27 -0.97
C TYR A 115 0.83 -2.27 -2.32
N LEU A 116 0.55 -3.30 -3.12
CA LEU A 116 1.07 -3.49 -4.47
C LEU A 116 -0.07 -3.48 -5.48
N ASP A 117 0.15 -2.82 -6.62
CA ASP A 117 -0.81 -2.82 -7.73
C ASP A 117 -0.65 -4.10 -8.56
N ALA A 118 -1.51 -5.09 -8.29
CA ALA A 118 -1.50 -6.37 -8.97
C ALA A 118 -1.87 -6.30 -10.46
N GLN A 119 -2.51 -5.20 -10.90
CA GLN A 119 -2.86 -5.01 -12.31
C GLN A 119 -1.70 -4.44 -13.11
N VAL A 120 -0.77 -3.71 -12.46
CA VAL A 120 0.45 -3.19 -13.08
C VAL A 120 1.61 -4.18 -12.99
N ILE A 121 1.76 -4.85 -11.85
CA ILE A 121 2.84 -5.80 -11.60
C ILE A 121 2.53 -7.15 -12.26
N LEU A 122 3.17 -7.41 -13.41
CA LEU A 122 2.90 -8.59 -14.24
C LEU A 122 2.96 -9.94 -13.47
N PRO A 123 3.94 -10.19 -12.59
CA PRO A 123 3.98 -11.45 -11.83
C PRO A 123 2.79 -11.70 -10.90
N LEU A 124 2.07 -10.64 -10.51
CA LEU A 124 0.90 -10.75 -9.61
C LEU A 124 -0.42 -10.97 -10.37
N ARG A 125 -0.45 -10.68 -11.68
CA ARG A 125 -1.67 -10.78 -12.50
C ARG A 125 -2.35 -12.14 -12.45
N PRO A 126 -1.64 -13.28 -12.57
CA PRO A 126 -2.32 -14.58 -12.56
C PRO A 126 -3.07 -14.84 -11.25
N ALA A 127 -2.49 -14.47 -10.10
CA ALA A 127 -3.15 -14.59 -8.80
C ALA A 127 -4.38 -13.69 -8.72
N TYR A 128 -4.24 -12.42 -9.14
CA TYR A 128 -5.32 -11.45 -9.12
C TYR A 128 -6.49 -11.84 -10.02
N GLU A 129 -6.21 -12.20 -11.27
CA GLU A 129 -7.22 -12.64 -12.24
C GLU A 129 -7.95 -13.89 -11.75
N THR A 130 -7.21 -14.89 -11.24
CA THR A 130 -7.81 -16.10 -10.68
C THR A 130 -8.69 -15.78 -9.49
N ALA A 131 -8.21 -14.98 -8.53
CA ALA A 131 -8.98 -14.61 -7.35
C ALA A 131 -10.24 -13.79 -7.72
N TYR A 132 -10.13 -12.92 -8.72
CA TYR A 132 -11.26 -12.13 -9.23
C TYR A 132 -12.34 -13.04 -9.84
N ILE A 133 -11.95 -13.98 -10.70
CA ILE A 133 -12.88 -14.94 -11.31
C ILE A 133 -13.53 -15.81 -10.24
N LEU A 134 -12.76 -16.31 -9.27
CA LEU A 134 -13.31 -17.11 -8.18
C LEU A 134 -14.27 -16.31 -7.29
N LYS A 135 -14.04 -15.01 -7.11
CA LYS A 135 -14.87 -14.15 -6.28
C LYS A 135 -16.14 -13.66 -6.98
N PHE A 136 -16.04 -13.30 -8.25
CA PHE A 136 -17.11 -12.59 -8.98
C PHE A 136 -17.72 -13.39 -10.13
N GLY A 137 -17.12 -14.51 -10.52
CA GLY A 137 -17.61 -15.36 -11.61
C GLY A 137 -17.36 -14.80 -13.02
N GLU A 138 -16.58 -13.72 -13.15
CA GLU A 138 -16.26 -13.08 -14.43
C GLU A 138 -14.79 -12.62 -14.46
N ALA A 139 -14.27 -12.26 -15.64
CA ALA A 139 -12.91 -11.74 -15.77
C ALA A 139 -12.81 -10.31 -15.20
N PRO A 140 -11.65 -9.93 -14.63
CA PRO A 140 -11.45 -8.56 -14.14
C PRO A 140 -11.58 -7.54 -15.28
N PRO A 141 -12.03 -6.31 -14.98
CA PRO A 141 -12.09 -5.24 -15.97
C PRO A 141 -10.68 -4.97 -16.51
N ILE A 142 -10.58 -4.80 -17.83
CA ILE A 142 -9.31 -4.47 -18.47
C ILE A 142 -8.93 -3.05 -18.03
N ARG A 143 -7.91 -2.92 -17.17
CA ARG A 143 -7.22 -1.64 -17.04
C ARG A 143 -6.48 -1.38 -18.35
N SER A 144 -6.89 -0.34 -19.05
CA SER A 144 -6.17 0.20 -20.19
C SER A 144 -4.77 0.58 -19.70
N ILE A 145 -3.79 -0.31 -19.87
CA ILE A 145 -2.40 0.10 -19.77
C ILE A 145 -2.21 1.05 -20.94
N GLU A 146 -2.12 2.35 -20.68
CA GLU A 146 -1.54 3.32 -21.62
C GLU A 146 -0.07 2.95 -21.80
N TYR A 147 0.17 1.92 -22.61
CA TYR A 147 1.48 1.57 -23.09
C TYR A 147 1.83 2.65 -24.12
N LEU A 148 2.73 3.54 -23.72
CA LEU A 148 3.52 4.45 -24.55
C LEU A 148 3.13 4.42 -26.03
N GLN A 149 2.52 5.52 -26.49
CA GLN A 149 2.72 6.01 -27.84
C GLN A 149 4.23 6.18 -28.04
N ILE A 150 4.92 5.11 -28.46
CA ILE A 150 6.18 5.27 -29.18
C ILE A 150 5.75 5.83 -30.53
N GLY A 151 5.80 7.15 -30.58
CA GLY A 151 5.51 7.93 -31.76
C GLY A 151 6.36 7.48 -32.95
N ASP A 152 5.72 7.64 -34.10
CA ASP A 152 6.26 7.60 -35.45
C ASP A 152 7.67 8.23 -35.56
N GLY A 153 8.58 7.51 -36.21
CA GLY A 153 9.95 7.94 -36.51
C GLY A 153 10.40 7.41 -37.86
N LYS A 154 9.85 8.00 -38.92
CA LYS A 154 10.20 7.82 -40.34
C LYS A 154 11.71 7.99 -40.64
N GLN A 155 12.15 7.39 -41.76
CA GLN A 155 13.33 7.67 -42.59
C GLN A 155 14.70 7.10 -42.17
N ARG A 156 15.18 6.09 -42.92
CA ARG A 156 16.04 6.30 -44.10
C ARG A 156 16.13 5.04 -44.97
#